data_AF-A0AB36TCD7-F1
#
_entry.id   AF-A0AB36TCD7-F1
#
_cell.length_a   1.000
_cell.length_b   1.000
_cell.length_c   1.000
_cell.angle_alpha   90.00
_cell.angle_beta   90.00
_cell.angle_gamma   90.00
#
_symmetry.space_group_name_H-M   'P 1'
#
loop_
_entity.id
_entity.type
_entity.pdbx_description
1 polymer ?
#
loop_
_entity_poly.entity_id
_entity_poly.type
_entity_poly.pdbx_seq_one_letter_code
_entity_poly.pdbx_strand_id
1 'polypeptide(L)'
;MLRDQMTPKERMEAYNKGQPIDRLPCVPIVGNTAARVINVKVSEFKGNGKLLAKAHVAAYRMFGYDIIRVFTDLYVQAEAMGAKVHYPYDQTAYLEAPAINDVSEIDSLEPADPYKDGNLPHHLEAMKIVAEEVGDEVTVAGAVTCPFTNASFLIGAENLVRLTLKDPEKVHRLCEISLETSLRYAKAIIDAGCTPSLTDPMSSNTVISPKQFKEFSFPYLKRLIDYIHSRGKSVTLHICGKTNKIWELMAEAGADCISIDNDASLLEAKQKIGHKVRLMGNVKPSETMLQGTVSDVKKAVFECVRQAYDNPKGYIVASGCSLPTDTPFSNIHAMMDAVREIGYPPNEDLFNYMIYKGHFPSQYDSYCSDYI
;
A
#
# COMPACT_ATOMS: atom_id res chain seq x y z
N MET A 1 -24.60 0.54 14.80
CA MET A 1 -23.22 0.46 14.27
C MET A 1 -22.28 0.22 15.44
N LEU A 2 -21.52 -0.87 15.39
CA LEU A 2 -20.40 -1.08 16.31
C LEU A 2 -19.40 0.06 16.10
N ARG A 3 -18.92 0.67 17.19
CA ARG A 3 -17.95 1.76 17.14
C ARG A 3 -16.58 1.23 17.55
N ASP A 4 -15.54 1.77 16.92
CA ASP A 4 -14.16 1.51 17.31
C ASP A 4 -13.96 1.99 18.76
N GLN A 5 -13.28 1.19 19.58
CA GLN A 5 -12.97 1.51 20.98
C GLN A 5 -11.56 2.05 21.15
N MET A 6 -10.71 1.89 20.13
CA MET A 6 -9.33 2.37 20.07
C MET A 6 -9.14 3.27 18.84
N THR A 7 -8.29 4.28 18.95
CA THR A 7 -7.72 4.94 17.77
C THR A 7 -6.86 3.94 16.98
N PRO A 8 -6.64 4.17 15.68
CA PRO A 8 -5.70 3.37 14.90
C PRO A 8 -4.32 3.19 15.52
N LYS A 9 -3.74 4.27 16.08
CA LYS A 9 -2.43 4.19 16.75
C LYS A 9 -2.47 3.30 17.99
N GLU A 10 -3.43 3.51 18.89
CA GLU A 10 -3.59 2.66 20.09
C GLU A 10 -3.76 1.19 19.71
N ARG A 11 -4.58 0.90 18.70
CA ARG A 11 -4.80 -0.46 18.18
C ARG A 11 -3.51 -1.06 17.65
N MET A 12 -2.78 -0.35 16.80
CA MET A 12 -1.52 -0.84 16.23
C MET A 12 -0.44 -1.05 17.29
N GLU A 13 -0.34 -0.16 18.28
CA GLU A 13 0.61 -0.30 19.39
C GLU A 13 0.29 -1.50 20.28
N ALA A 14 -0.97 -1.67 20.67
CA ALA A 14 -1.42 -2.83 21.43
C ALA A 14 -1.18 -4.13 20.64
N TYR A 15 -1.51 -4.13 19.34
CA TYR A 15 -1.31 -5.30 18.48
C TYR A 15 0.17 -5.68 18.36
N ASN A 16 1.06 -4.70 18.20
CA ASN A 16 2.51 -4.94 18.17
C ASN A 16 3.06 -5.49 19.49
N LYS A 17 2.42 -5.18 20.63
CA LYS A 17 2.79 -5.67 21.97
C LYS A 17 2.12 -6.99 22.34
N GLY A 18 1.29 -7.57 21.46
CA GLY A 18 0.49 -8.76 21.76
C GLY A 18 -0.59 -8.51 22.82
N GLN A 19 -1.01 -7.27 23.00
CA GLN A 19 -2.08 -6.88 23.92
C GLN A 19 -3.44 -7.02 23.23
N PRO A 20 -4.54 -7.13 24.02
CA PRO A 20 -5.88 -7.12 23.46
C PRO A 20 -6.15 -5.89 22.60
N ILE A 21 -6.86 -6.08 21.49
CA ILE A 21 -7.33 -5.03 20.57
C ILE A 21 -8.82 -5.20 20.30
N ASP A 22 -9.50 -4.13 19.92
CA ASP A 22 -10.95 -4.13 19.68
C ASP A 22 -11.35 -4.85 18.37
N ARG A 23 -10.52 -4.76 17.34
CA ARG A 23 -10.65 -5.47 16.06
C ARG A 23 -9.30 -5.54 15.35
N LEU A 24 -9.19 -6.38 14.31
CA LEU A 24 -8.03 -6.35 13.42
C LEU A 24 -7.86 -4.97 12.75
N PRO A 25 -6.61 -4.50 12.54
CA PRO A 25 -6.35 -3.33 11.72
C PRO A 25 -6.85 -3.54 10.28
N CYS A 26 -7.38 -2.49 9.68
CA CYS A 26 -8.02 -2.51 8.38
C CYS A 26 -7.62 -1.30 7.53
N VAL A 27 -7.15 -1.55 6.31
CA VAL A 27 -6.63 -0.55 5.38
C VAL A 27 -7.23 -0.81 3.99
N PRO A 28 -8.47 -0.35 3.71
CA PRO A 28 -8.88 -0.09 2.34
C PRO A 28 -7.88 0.93 1.75
N ILE A 29 -7.07 0.54 0.77
CA ILE A 29 -5.97 1.39 0.27
C ILE A 29 -6.57 2.54 -0.56
N VAL A 30 -7.01 3.58 0.15
CA VAL A 30 -7.60 4.80 -0.41
C VAL A 30 -6.47 5.70 -0.93
N GLY A 31 -6.22 5.63 -2.23
CA GLY A 31 -5.40 6.60 -2.98
C GLY A 31 -6.30 7.67 -3.60
N ASN A 32 -6.41 7.67 -4.93
CA ASN A 32 -7.21 8.64 -5.69
C ASN A 32 -8.71 8.64 -5.37
N THR A 33 -9.27 7.58 -4.77
CA THR A 33 -10.64 7.56 -4.26
C THR A 33 -10.91 8.70 -3.26
N ALA A 34 -9.89 9.22 -2.57
CA ALA A 34 -10.01 10.38 -1.70
C ALA A 34 -10.52 11.64 -2.44
N ALA A 35 -10.27 11.77 -3.75
CA ALA A 35 -10.79 12.88 -4.56
C ALA A 35 -12.32 12.93 -4.55
N ARG A 36 -12.96 11.75 -4.61
CA ARG A 36 -14.42 11.63 -4.59
C ARG A 36 -15.02 12.08 -3.27
N VAL A 37 -14.30 11.89 -2.16
CA VAL A 37 -14.78 12.26 -0.80
C VAL A 37 -15.03 13.77 -0.70
N ILE A 38 -14.24 14.58 -1.39
CA ILE A 38 -14.39 16.04 -1.41
C ILE A 38 -14.92 16.58 -2.75
N ASN A 39 -15.43 15.69 -3.61
CA ASN A 39 -16.01 16.00 -4.91
C ASN A 39 -15.09 16.82 -5.85
N VAL A 40 -13.82 16.42 -5.95
CA VAL A 40 -12.84 16.97 -6.90
C VAL A 40 -12.34 15.89 -7.85
N LYS A 41 -11.65 16.31 -8.90
CA LYS A 41 -11.04 15.39 -9.88
C LYS A 41 -9.62 15.02 -9.49
N VAL A 42 -9.18 13.85 -9.92
CA VAL A 42 -7.83 13.33 -9.63
C VAL A 42 -6.74 14.26 -10.19
N SER A 43 -6.96 14.85 -11.37
CA SER A 43 -6.01 15.80 -11.99
C SER A 43 -5.75 17.06 -11.16
N GLU A 44 -6.70 17.45 -10.31
CA GLU A 44 -6.61 18.67 -9.50
C GLU A 44 -5.60 18.53 -8.34
N PHE A 45 -5.14 17.31 -8.05
CA PHE A 45 -4.08 17.08 -7.06
C PHE A 45 -2.68 17.47 -7.55
N LYS A 46 -2.44 17.49 -8.87
CA LYS A 46 -1.12 17.89 -9.40
C LYS A 46 -0.82 19.33 -9.00
N GLY A 47 0.31 19.57 -8.36
CA GLY A 47 0.72 20.90 -7.93
C GLY A 47 -0.03 21.42 -6.69
N ASN A 48 -0.86 20.60 -6.03
CA ASN A 48 -1.78 21.06 -4.99
C ASN A 48 -1.77 20.15 -3.76
N GLY A 49 -0.71 20.26 -2.95
CA GLY A 49 -0.53 19.47 -1.73
C GLY A 49 -1.62 19.70 -0.69
N LYS A 50 -2.12 20.93 -0.56
CA LYS A 50 -3.25 21.27 0.33
C LYS A 50 -4.54 20.56 -0.05
N LEU A 51 -4.86 20.49 -1.35
CA LEU A 51 -6.06 19.77 -1.79
C LEU A 51 -5.93 18.26 -1.57
N LEU A 52 -4.74 17.71 -1.85
CA LEU A 52 -4.45 16.30 -1.58
C LEU A 52 -4.55 15.97 -0.08
N ALA A 53 -4.01 16.83 0.80
CA ALA A 53 -4.17 16.69 2.25
C ALA A 53 -5.64 16.72 2.67
N LYS A 54 -6.39 17.73 2.22
CA LYS A 54 -7.81 17.87 2.52
C LYS A 54 -8.59 16.61 2.13
N ALA A 55 -8.31 16.05 0.96
CA ALA A 55 -8.95 14.82 0.49
C ALA A 55 -8.64 13.63 1.42
N HIS A 56 -7.37 13.41 1.78
CA HIS A 56 -6.97 12.30 2.63
C HIS A 56 -7.46 12.44 4.07
N VAL A 57 -7.45 13.64 4.65
CA VAL A 57 -8.03 13.90 5.98
C VAL A 57 -9.53 13.62 5.94
N ALA A 58 -10.24 14.14 4.94
CA ALA A 58 -11.68 13.90 4.80
C ALA A 58 -12.01 12.41 4.64
N ALA A 59 -11.23 11.68 3.84
CA ALA A 59 -11.39 10.24 3.66
C ALA A 59 -11.16 9.47 4.97
N TYR A 60 -10.11 9.81 5.72
CA TYR A 60 -9.86 9.21 7.04
C TYR A 60 -11.01 9.51 8.01
N ARG A 61 -11.46 10.76 8.11
CA ARG A 61 -12.59 11.15 8.97
C ARG A 61 -13.90 10.45 8.58
N MET A 62 -14.10 10.17 7.29
CA MET A 62 -15.27 9.46 6.79
C MET A 62 -15.23 7.95 7.11
N PHE A 63 -14.08 7.30 6.92
CA PHE A 63 -14.01 5.82 6.94
C PHE A 63 -13.35 5.23 8.20
N GLY A 64 -12.40 5.93 8.82
CA GLY A 64 -11.73 5.51 10.06
C GLY A 64 -10.75 4.33 9.92
N TYR A 65 -10.08 4.20 8.77
CA TYR A 65 -9.11 3.13 8.50
C TYR A 65 -7.76 3.34 9.22
N ASP A 66 -6.96 2.28 9.34
CA ASP A 66 -5.87 2.23 10.33
C ASP A 66 -4.52 2.80 9.86
N ILE A 67 -4.38 3.07 8.56
CA ILE A 67 -3.18 3.68 7.97
C ILE A 67 -3.62 4.59 6.83
N ILE A 68 -3.23 5.86 6.86
CA ILE A 68 -3.35 6.76 5.71
C ILE A 68 -2.13 6.60 4.84
N ARG A 69 -2.32 6.33 3.54
CA ARG A 69 -1.25 6.35 2.56
C ARG A 69 -1.47 7.52 1.61
N VAL A 70 -0.60 8.52 1.66
CA VAL A 70 -0.67 9.72 0.82
C VAL A 70 0.10 9.49 -0.48
N PHE A 71 -0.63 9.44 -1.60
CA PHE A 71 -0.08 9.33 -2.96
C PHE A 71 -1.17 9.55 -4.02
N THR A 72 -0.74 9.89 -5.24
CA THR A 72 -1.60 10.00 -6.43
C THR A 72 -1.25 8.96 -7.49
N ASP A 73 0.04 8.65 -7.62
CA ASP A 73 0.63 7.77 -8.62
C ASP A 73 2.05 7.33 -8.17
N LEU A 74 2.74 6.54 -9.00
CA LEU A 74 4.08 6.02 -8.74
C LEU A 74 5.19 6.78 -9.48
N TYR A 75 4.84 7.78 -10.29
CA TYR A 75 5.75 8.43 -11.22
C TYR A 75 6.37 9.70 -10.66
N VAL A 76 5.90 10.22 -9.53
CA VAL A 76 6.37 11.48 -8.91
C VAL A 76 7.90 11.57 -8.81
N GLN A 77 8.59 10.48 -8.45
CA GLN A 77 10.06 10.44 -8.42
C GLN A 77 10.69 10.51 -9.82
N ALA A 78 10.12 9.78 -10.79
CA ALA A 78 10.61 9.78 -12.17
C ALA A 78 10.30 11.12 -12.87
N GLU A 79 9.15 11.74 -12.61
CA GLU A 79 8.79 13.08 -13.11
C GLU A 79 9.80 14.12 -12.63
N ALA A 80 10.15 14.08 -11.33
CA ALA A 80 11.19 14.93 -10.75
C ALA A 80 12.58 14.70 -11.35
N MET A 81 12.82 13.54 -11.96
CA MET A 81 14.05 13.19 -12.67
C MET A 81 13.95 13.38 -14.20
N GLY A 82 12.89 14.04 -14.70
CA GLY A 82 12.75 14.41 -16.11
C GLY A 82 11.81 13.54 -16.94
N ALA A 83 11.20 12.50 -16.37
CA ALA A 83 10.19 11.72 -17.09
C ALA A 83 8.91 12.55 -17.33
N LYS A 84 8.20 12.27 -18.42
CA LYS A 84 6.94 12.96 -18.73
C LYS A 84 5.78 12.14 -18.23
N VAL A 85 4.95 12.75 -17.40
CA VAL A 85 3.74 12.14 -16.84
C VAL A 85 2.51 12.84 -17.40
N HIS A 86 1.61 12.06 -17.97
CA HIS A 86 0.31 12.55 -18.42
C HIS A 86 -0.68 12.46 -17.26
N TYR A 87 -1.42 13.55 -17.04
CA TYR A 87 -2.45 13.66 -16.00
C TYR A 87 -3.82 13.79 -16.69
N PRO A 88 -4.54 12.67 -16.89
CA PRO A 88 -5.85 12.71 -17.51
C PRO A 88 -6.83 13.54 -16.68
N TYR A 89 -7.86 14.08 -17.32
CA TYR A 89 -8.83 14.99 -16.68
C TYR A 89 -9.39 14.48 -15.34
N ASP A 90 -9.71 13.19 -15.22
CA ASP A 90 -10.22 12.62 -13.97
C ASP A 90 -9.89 11.13 -13.84
N GLN A 91 -8.64 10.77 -14.13
CA GLN A 91 -8.13 9.41 -13.97
C GLN A 91 -6.73 9.45 -13.35
N THR A 92 -6.24 8.29 -12.89
CA THR A 92 -4.87 8.15 -12.41
C THR A 92 -3.87 8.52 -13.50
N ALA A 93 -2.80 9.22 -13.12
CA ALA A 93 -1.73 9.59 -14.03
C ALA A 93 -1.03 8.35 -14.61
N TYR A 94 -0.45 8.50 -15.80
CA TYR A 94 0.37 7.47 -16.43
C TYR A 94 1.66 8.06 -17.03
N LEU A 95 2.69 7.23 -17.16
CA LEU A 95 3.94 7.61 -17.78
C LEU A 95 3.75 7.81 -19.28
N GLU A 96 3.93 9.04 -19.77
CA GLU A 96 3.84 9.38 -21.19
C GLU A 96 5.17 9.10 -21.91
N ALA A 97 6.28 9.47 -21.29
CA ALA A 97 7.61 9.20 -21.82
C ALA A 97 8.62 9.01 -20.68
N PRO A 98 9.64 8.15 -20.87
CA PRO A 98 10.74 8.03 -19.93
C PRO A 98 11.57 9.32 -19.87
N ALA A 99 12.41 9.45 -18.84
CA ALA A 99 13.31 10.59 -18.68
C ALA A 99 14.38 10.63 -19.79
N ILE A 100 14.86 9.46 -20.20
CA ILE A 100 15.85 9.27 -21.25
C ILE A 100 15.39 8.20 -22.24
N ASN A 101 15.81 8.31 -23.49
CA ASN A 101 15.45 7.35 -24.55
C ASN A 101 16.64 6.50 -24.99
N ASP A 102 17.87 6.97 -24.72
CA ASP A 102 19.11 6.28 -25.05
C ASP A 102 19.94 5.95 -23.80
N VAL A 103 20.57 4.77 -23.82
CA VAL A 103 21.39 4.24 -22.73
C VAL A 103 22.67 5.06 -22.50
N SER A 104 23.11 5.83 -23.51
CA SER A 104 24.21 6.78 -23.40
C SER A 104 23.87 8.00 -22.54
N GLU A 105 22.58 8.30 -22.33
CA GLU A 105 22.12 9.42 -21.51
C GLU A 105 22.07 9.09 -20.01
N ILE A 106 22.35 7.84 -19.60
CA ILE A 106 22.23 7.43 -18.19
C ILE A 106 23.09 8.30 -17.26
N ASP A 107 24.27 8.72 -17.71
CA ASP A 107 25.19 9.51 -16.90
C ASP A 107 24.83 11.00 -16.82
N SER A 108 23.82 11.48 -17.57
CA SER A 108 23.28 12.84 -17.44
C SER A 108 22.13 12.95 -16.42
N LEU A 109 21.60 11.82 -15.96
CA LEU A 109 20.57 11.80 -14.93
C LEU A 109 21.12 12.31 -13.60
N GLU A 110 20.31 13.07 -12.88
CA GLU A 110 20.61 13.52 -11.52
C GLU A 110 19.54 13.02 -10.54
N PRO A 111 19.91 12.68 -9.28
CA PRO A 111 18.93 12.33 -8.26
C PRO A 111 18.08 13.55 -7.88
N ALA A 112 16.77 13.37 -7.76
CA ALA A 112 15.85 14.45 -7.46
C ALA A 112 16.06 15.05 -6.05
N ASP A 113 15.87 16.37 -5.94
CA ASP A 113 15.68 17.09 -4.69
C ASP A 113 14.19 17.07 -4.31
N PRO A 114 13.79 16.33 -3.26
CA PRO A 114 12.39 16.15 -2.91
C PRO A 114 11.70 17.45 -2.46
N TYR A 115 12.46 18.50 -2.15
CA TYR A 115 11.93 19.81 -1.74
C TYR A 115 11.79 20.81 -2.88
N LYS A 116 12.24 20.48 -4.10
CA LYS A 116 12.21 21.40 -5.25
C LYS A 116 11.66 20.80 -6.54
N ASP A 117 11.91 19.52 -6.79
CA ASP A 117 11.75 18.96 -8.13
C ASP A 117 10.39 18.31 -8.36
N GLY A 118 9.80 18.63 -9.52
CA GLY A 118 8.53 18.05 -9.98
C GLY A 118 7.40 18.22 -8.96
N ASN A 119 6.60 17.16 -8.79
CA ASN A 119 5.46 17.16 -7.86
C ASN A 119 5.82 16.65 -6.44
N LEU A 120 7.08 16.30 -6.18
CA LEU A 120 7.54 15.82 -4.85
C LEU A 120 7.24 16.83 -3.71
N PRO A 121 7.49 18.14 -3.85
CA PRO A 121 7.27 19.09 -2.76
C PRO A 121 5.79 19.19 -2.36
N HIS A 122 4.88 19.03 -3.33
CA HIS A 122 3.44 19.06 -3.08
C HIS A 122 2.96 17.79 -2.36
N HIS A 123 3.56 16.64 -2.65
CA HIS A 123 3.30 15.42 -1.88
C HIS A 123 3.81 15.54 -0.44
N LEU A 124 5.00 16.13 -0.24
CA LEU A 124 5.51 16.41 1.10
C LEU A 124 4.66 17.42 1.86
N GLU A 125 4.17 18.48 1.20
CA GLU A 125 3.21 19.42 1.78
C GLU A 125 1.96 18.67 2.25
N ALA A 126 1.42 17.80 1.40
CA ALA A 126 0.24 17.01 1.74
C ALA A 126 0.48 16.11 2.95
N MET A 127 1.60 15.37 2.94
CA MET A 127 1.99 14.46 4.02
C MET A 127 2.15 15.20 5.35
N LYS A 128 2.81 16.35 5.35
CA LYS A 128 3.01 17.17 6.54
C LYS A 128 1.67 17.64 7.12
N ILE A 129 0.77 18.18 6.29
CA ILE A 129 -0.55 18.64 6.75
C ILE A 129 -1.35 17.46 7.34
N VAL A 130 -1.38 16.30 6.67
CA VAL A 130 -2.10 15.13 7.17
C VAL A 130 -1.50 14.64 8.49
N ALA A 131 -0.17 14.63 8.63
CA ALA A 131 0.49 14.28 9.89
C ALA A 131 0.17 15.27 11.02
N GLU A 132 0.14 16.57 10.73
CA GLU A 132 -0.23 17.61 11.71
C GLU A 132 -1.70 17.51 12.14
N GLU A 133 -2.63 17.19 11.23
CA GLU A 133 -4.06 17.18 11.53
C GLU A 133 -4.58 15.89 12.19
N VAL A 134 -4.05 14.73 11.81
CA VAL A 134 -4.56 13.42 12.25
C VAL A 134 -3.47 12.45 12.69
N GLY A 135 -2.20 12.86 12.64
CA GLY A 135 -1.08 11.99 12.94
C GLY A 135 -1.07 11.46 14.37
N ASP A 136 -1.71 12.10 15.34
CA ASP A 136 -1.85 11.60 16.72
C ASP A 136 -2.85 10.43 16.84
N GLU A 137 -3.72 10.25 15.86
CA GLU A 137 -4.74 9.19 15.85
C GLU A 137 -4.33 8.01 14.96
N VAL A 138 -3.65 8.28 13.83
CA VAL A 138 -3.40 7.31 12.77
C VAL A 138 -1.99 7.44 12.19
N THR A 139 -1.42 6.31 11.75
CA THR A 139 -0.13 6.34 11.04
C THR A 139 -0.32 6.94 9.65
N VAL A 140 0.44 7.98 9.35
CA VAL A 140 0.51 8.58 8.01
C VAL A 140 1.73 8.04 7.29
N ALA A 141 1.51 7.42 6.14
CA ALA A 141 2.52 6.84 5.30
C ALA A 141 2.63 7.59 3.96
N GLY A 142 3.86 7.78 3.48
CA GLY A 142 4.14 8.34 2.16
C GLY A 142 4.59 7.26 1.20
N ALA A 143 4.01 7.19 0.00
CA ALA A 143 4.45 6.22 -1.00
C ALA A 143 5.84 6.58 -1.54
N VAL A 144 6.72 5.57 -1.63
CA VAL A 144 8.02 5.63 -2.28
C VAL A 144 8.08 4.53 -3.32
N THR A 145 8.39 4.91 -4.55
CA THR A 145 8.70 3.99 -5.64
C THR A 145 10.10 3.43 -5.42
N CYS A 146 10.20 2.09 -5.44
CA CYS A 146 11.46 1.40 -5.24
C CYS A 146 12.43 1.60 -6.43
N PRO A 147 13.73 1.41 -6.20
CA PRO A 147 14.76 1.79 -7.17
C PRO A 147 14.62 1.11 -8.53
N PHE A 148 14.27 -0.19 -8.57
CA PHE A 148 14.12 -0.93 -9.83
C PHE A 148 12.92 -0.45 -10.65
N THR A 149 11.78 -0.22 -10.01
CA THR A 149 10.62 0.39 -10.69
C THR A 149 10.91 1.81 -11.15
N ASN A 150 11.57 2.64 -10.34
CA ASN A 150 11.91 3.99 -10.76
C ASN A 150 12.88 3.97 -11.96
N ALA A 151 13.89 3.11 -11.94
CA ALA A 151 14.80 2.88 -13.09
C ALA A 151 14.04 2.53 -14.37
N SER A 152 13.00 1.70 -14.27
CA SER A 152 12.11 1.36 -15.41
C SER A 152 11.42 2.59 -15.97
N PHE A 153 10.97 3.50 -15.11
CA PHE A 153 10.33 4.74 -15.55
C PHE A 153 11.32 5.73 -16.18
N LEU A 154 12.60 5.67 -15.82
CA LEU A 154 13.62 6.56 -16.38
C LEU A 154 14.04 6.20 -17.82
N ILE A 155 14.09 4.91 -18.18
CA ILE A 155 14.54 4.44 -19.51
C ILE A 155 13.43 3.75 -20.34
N GLY A 156 12.29 3.48 -19.72
CA GLY A 156 11.19 2.68 -20.26
C GLY A 156 11.31 1.19 -19.90
N ALA A 157 10.17 0.58 -19.58
CA ALA A 157 10.09 -0.80 -19.09
C ALA A 157 10.72 -1.83 -20.04
N GLU A 158 10.43 -1.72 -21.34
CA GLU A 158 10.98 -2.63 -22.35
C GLU A 158 12.51 -2.53 -22.42
N ASN A 159 13.05 -1.30 -22.43
CA ASN A 159 14.48 -1.08 -22.44
C ASN A 159 15.15 -1.59 -21.17
N LEU A 160 14.58 -1.34 -19.98
CA LEU A 160 15.13 -1.83 -18.73
C LEU A 160 15.23 -3.36 -18.74
N VAL A 161 14.13 -4.05 -19.09
CA VAL A 161 14.11 -5.52 -19.16
C VAL A 161 15.14 -6.04 -20.18
N ARG A 162 15.26 -5.41 -21.34
CA ARG A 162 16.29 -5.75 -22.34
C ARG A 162 17.72 -5.57 -21.79
N LEU A 163 17.97 -4.50 -21.04
CA LEU A 163 19.27 -4.21 -20.45
C LEU A 163 19.66 -5.23 -19.37
N THR A 164 18.69 -5.82 -18.64
CA THR A 164 19.02 -6.89 -17.68
C THR A 164 19.72 -8.10 -18.30
N LEU A 165 19.58 -8.29 -19.62
CA LEU A 165 20.24 -9.36 -20.36
C LEU A 165 21.46 -8.87 -21.14
N LYS A 166 21.38 -7.67 -21.74
CA LYS A 166 22.39 -7.18 -22.67
C LYS A 166 23.49 -6.34 -22.03
N ASP A 167 23.16 -5.60 -20.97
CA ASP A 167 24.07 -4.68 -20.31
C ASP A 167 23.65 -4.48 -18.82
N PRO A 168 23.92 -5.48 -17.96
CA PRO A 168 23.60 -5.44 -16.54
C PRO A 168 24.18 -4.23 -15.79
N GLU A 169 25.37 -3.76 -16.20
CA GLU A 169 26.03 -2.62 -15.56
C GLU A 169 25.21 -1.34 -15.67
N LYS A 170 24.56 -1.12 -16.82
CA LYS A 170 23.65 0.02 -17.01
C LYS A 170 22.38 -0.09 -16.17
N VAL A 171 21.87 -1.30 -15.94
CA VAL A 171 20.75 -1.52 -15.00
C VAL A 171 21.17 -1.17 -13.57
N HIS A 172 22.35 -1.62 -13.15
CA HIS A 172 22.89 -1.28 -11.83
C HIS A 172 23.08 0.23 -11.67
N ARG A 173 23.58 0.92 -12.69
CA ARG A 173 23.74 2.38 -12.70
C ARG A 173 22.39 3.11 -12.53
N LEU A 174 21.38 2.70 -13.28
CA LEU A 174 20.01 3.23 -13.17
C LEU A 174 19.38 2.97 -11.78
N CYS A 175 19.65 1.81 -11.19
CA CYS A 175 19.17 1.47 -9.86
C CYS A 175 19.90 2.25 -8.76
N GLU A 176 21.19 2.53 -8.88
CA GLU A 176 21.93 3.37 -7.92
C GLU A 176 21.39 4.80 -7.88
N ILE A 177 21.21 5.43 -9.05
CA ILE A 177 20.68 6.81 -9.08
C ILE A 177 19.23 6.87 -8.58
N SER A 178 18.43 5.85 -8.93
CA SER A 178 17.06 5.73 -8.41
C SER A 178 17.04 5.51 -6.90
N LEU A 179 17.98 4.73 -6.36
CA LEU A 179 18.13 4.53 -4.92
C LEU A 179 18.49 5.84 -4.22
N GLU A 180 19.39 6.64 -4.78
CA GLU A 180 19.72 7.94 -4.21
C GLU A 180 18.49 8.86 -4.11
N THR A 181 17.66 8.92 -5.17
CA THR A 181 16.37 9.62 -5.14
C THR A 181 15.43 9.05 -4.08
N SER A 182 15.27 7.71 -4.02
CA SER A 182 14.39 7.07 -3.02
C SER A 182 14.87 7.29 -1.58
N LEU A 183 16.18 7.34 -1.33
CA LEU A 183 16.75 7.65 -0.01
C LEU A 183 16.47 9.10 0.40
N ARG A 184 16.69 10.05 -0.51
CA ARG A 184 16.39 11.48 -0.28
C ARG A 184 14.91 11.68 0.02
N TYR A 185 14.04 11.05 -0.78
CA TYR A 185 12.60 11.19 -0.59
C TYR A 185 12.11 10.47 0.67
N ALA A 186 12.59 9.26 0.97
CA ALA A 186 12.29 8.58 2.23
C ALA A 186 12.72 9.42 3.45
N LYS A 187 13.88 10.07 3.39
CA LYS A 187 14.31 11.03 4.42
C LYS A 187 13.30 12.16 4.60
N ALA A 188 12.88 12.80 3.50
CA ALA A 188 11.95 13.92 3.54
C ALA A 188 10.57 13.52 4.09
N ILE A 189 10.08 12.32 3.75
CA ILE A 189 8.85 11.75 4.31
C ILE A 189 8.98 11.58 5.83
N ILE A 190 10.12 11.07 6.31
CA ILE A 190 10.38 10.89 7.75
C ILE A 190 10.46 12.23 8.46
N ASP A 191 11.15 13.21 7.88
CA ASP A 191 11.26 14.57 8.43
C ASP A 191 9.90 15.27 8.52
N ALA A 192 8.95 14.92 7.62
CA ALA A 192 7.56 15.38 7.66
C ALA A 192 6.69 14.64 8.71
N GLY A 193 7.28 13.75 9.52
CA GLY A 193 6.57 12.98 10.56
C GLY A 193 5.96 11.66 10.09
N CYS A 194 6.07 11.34 8.80
CA CYS A 194 5.42 10.18 8.19
C CYS A 194 6.32 8.93 8.16
N THR A 195 5.76 7.82 7.68
CA THR A 195 6.45 6.54 7.49
C THR A 195 6.54 6.21 5.98
N PRO A 196 7.73 5.97 5.40
CA PRO A 196 7.83 5.53 4.02
C PRO A 196 7.14 4.16 3.78
N SER A 197 6.32 4.06 2.74
CA SER A 197 5.69 2.82 2.26
C SER A 197 6.14 2.52 0.85
N LEU A 198 6.73 1.34 0.64
CA LEU A 198 7.44 1.00 -0.58
C LEU A 198 6.55 0.31 -1.61
N THR A 199 6.72 0.65 -2.89
CA THR A 199 6.02 0.00 -4.02
C THR A 199 6.96 -0.28 -5.18
N ASP A 200 6.92 -1.52 -5.70
CA ASP A 200 7.89 -1.99 -6.70
C ASP A 200 7.31 -2.92 -7.79
N PRO A 201 6.28 -2.51 -8.56
CA PRO A 201 5.60 -3.37 -9.54
C PRO A 201 6.52 -3.99 -10.60
N MET A 202 7.60 -3.32 -11.01
CA MET A 202 8.53 -3.87 -12.01
C MET A 202 9.36 -5.04 -11.50
N SER A 203 9.44 -5.19 -10.18
CA SER A 203 10.13 -6.30 -9.53
C SER A 203 9.29 -7.58 -9.44
N SER A 204 8.05 -7.52 -9.91
CA SER A 204 7.12 -8.66 -9.95
C SER A 204 7.65 -9.80 -10.82
N ASN A 205 7.30 -11.04 -10.45
CA ASN A 205 7.57 -12.22 -11.29
C ASN A 205 6.69 -12.32 -12.54
N THR A 206 5.76 -11.38 -12.72
CA THR A 206 5.12 -11.14 -14.02
C THR A 206 6.08 -10.45 -15.01
N VAL A 207 7.05 -9.68 -14.51
CA VAL A 207 7.98 -8.89 -15.33
C VAL A 207 9.38 -9.50 -15.38
N ILE A 208 9.93 -9.91 -14.23
CA ILE A 208 11.30 -10.41 -14.12
C ILE A 208 11.38 -11.74 -13.37
N SER A 209 12.35 -12.58 -13.73
CA SER A 209 12.58 -13.85 -13.02
C SER A 209 13.05 -13.62 -11.57
N PRO A 210 12.89 -14.61 -10.67
CA PRO A 210 13.45 -14.54 -9.32
C PRO A 210 14.96 -14.29 -9.28
N LYS A 211 15.70 -14.79 -10.29
CA LYS A 211 17.14 -14.52 -10.44
C LYS A 211 17.39 -13.04 -10.72
N GLN A 212 16.68 -12.46 -11.67
CA GLN A 212 16.77 -11.03 -11.98
C GLN A 212 16.32 -10.16 -10.80
N PHE A 213 15.28 -10.55 -10.06
CA PHE A 213 14.88 -9.86 -8.83
C PHE A 213 16.04 -9.81 -7.83
N LYS A 214 16.69 -10.95 -7.59
CA LYS A 214 17.81 -11.06 -6.65
C LYS A 214 19.02 -10.21 -7.07
N GLU A 215 19.24 -10.03 -8.37
CA GLU A 215 20.38 -9.28 -8.92
C GLU A 215 20.09 -7.77 -8.99
N PHE A 216 18.95 -7.37 -9.55
CA PHE A 216 18.70 -5.98 -9.93
C PHE A 216 17.74 -5.23 -9.01
N SER A 217 16.92 -5.91 -8.21
CA SER A 217 15.96 -5.27 -7.30
C SER A 217 16.36 -5.41 -5.83
N PHE A 218 16.57 -6.66 -5.38
CA PHE A 218 16.82 -7.00 -3.98
C PHE A 218 17.92 -6.17 -3.31
N PRO A 219 19.12 -5.96 -3.90
CA PRO A 219 20.19 -5.23 -3.21
C PRO A 219 19.82 -3.77 -2.89
N TYR A 220 19.10 -3.13 -3.81
CA TYR A 220 18.68 -1.73 -3.70
C TYR A 220 17.48 -1.58 -2.79
N LEU A 221 16.50 -2.49 -2.91
CA LEU A 221 15.36 -2.59 -2.00
C LEU A 221 15.85 -2.76 -0.55
N LYS A 222 16.78 -3.69 -0.32
CA LYS A 222 17.34 -3.93 1.01
C LYS A 222 18.04 -2.68 1.56
N ARG A 223 18.89 -2.00 0.78
CA ARG A 223 19.56 -0.77 1.21
C ARG A 223 18.57 0.35 1.57
N LEU A 224 17.48 0.47 0.81
CA LEU A 224 16.41 1.43 1.11
C LEU A 224 15.69 1.08 2.42
N ILE A 225 15.37 -0.20 2.64
CA ILE A 225 14.73 -0.68 3.87
C ILE A 225 15.67 -0.46 5.08
N ASP A 226 16.93 -0.90 4.98
CA ASP A 226 17.93 -0.75 6.03
C ASP A 226 18.11 0.74 6.41
N TYR A 227 18.08 1.65 5.43
CA TYR A 227 18.07 3.09 5.70
C TYR A 227 16.84 3.51 6.51
N ILE A 228 15.63 3.13 6.09
CA ILE A 228 14.38 3.49 6.79
C ILE A 228 14.39 2.94 8.23
N HIS A 229 14.86 1.71 8.42
CA HIS A 229 15.03 1.09 9.74
C HIS A 229 16.04 1.84 10.60
N SER A 230 17.16 2.30 10.04
CA SER A 230 18.15 3.12 10.77
C SER A 230 17.59 4.45 11.30
N ARG A 231 16.43 4.87 10.78
CA ARG A 231 15.68 6.06 11.22
C ARG A 231 14.53 5.72 12.18
N GLY A 232 14.43 4.48 12.64
CA GLY A 232 13.44 4.02 13.61
C GLY A 232 12.03 3.84 13.04
N LYS A 233 11.90 3.66 11.72
CA LYS A 233 10.61 3.46 11.04
C LYS A 233 10.49 2.05 10.49
N SER A 234 9.29 1.47 10.51
CA SER A 234 8.97 0.19 9.87
C SER A 234 8.62 0.36 8.39
N VAL A 235 8.75 -0.69 7.59
CA VAL A 235 8.45 -0.70 6.16
C VAL A 235 7.31 -1.66 5.81
N THR A 236 6.28 -1.10 5.16
CA THR A 236 5.32 -1.88 4.37
C THR A 236 5.77 -1.92 2.92
N LEU A 237 5.94 -3.12 2.36
CA LEU A 237 6.31 -3.37 0.96
C LEU A 237 5.14 -3.94 0.17
N HIS A 238 4.87 -3.36 -1.00
CA HIS A 238 3.93 -3.89 -1.98
C HIS A 238 4.59 -4.09 -3.34
N ILE A 239 4.41 -5.28 -3.93
CA ILE A 239 4.85 -5.59 -5.30
C ILE A 239 3.62 -6.15 -6.03
N CYS A 240 3.08 -5.41 -6.99
CA CYS A 240 1.90 -5.81 -7.74
C CYS A 240 2.18 -7.04 -8.62
N GLY A 241 1.18 -7.91 -8.80
CA GLY A 241 1.28 -9.12 -9.62
C GLY A 241 1.94 -10.31 -8.92
N LYS A 242 2.50 -11.25 -9.71
CA LYS A 242 2.95 -12.55 -9.19
C LYS A 242 4.22 -12.40 -8.36
N THR A 243 4.16 -12.76 -7.08
CA THR A 243 5.28 -12.61 -6.13
C THR A 243 5.60 -13.88 -5.33
N ASN A 244 4.83 -14.95 -5.52
CA ASN A 244 4.95 -16.21 -4.75
C ASN A 244 6.35 -16.84 -4.75
N LYS A 245 7.13 -16.59 -5.81
CA LYS A 245 8.50 -17.11 -5.95
C LYS A 245 9.56 -16.25 -5.25
N ILE A 246 9.22 -15.03 -4.81
CA ILE A 246 10.16 -14.08 -4.20
C ILE A 246 9.75 -13.62 -2.79
N TRP A 247 8.66 -14.12 -2.21
CA TRP A 247 8.23 -13.74 -0.85
C TRP A 247 9.32 -13.89 0.22
N GLU A 248 10.13 -14.94 0.16
CA GLU A 248 11.24 -15.11 1.10
C GLU A 248 12.30 -14.02 0.93
N LEU A 249 12.64 -13.66 -0.32
CA LEU A 249 13.55 -12.56 -0.60
C LEU A 249 12.95 -11.20 -0.19
N MET A 250 11.65 -11.00 -0.33
CA MET A 250 10.96 -9.79 0.16
C MET A 250 11.07 -9.67 1.69
N ALA A 251 10.89 -10.78 2.41
CA ALA A 251 11.07 -10.81 3.86
C ALA A 251 12.56 -10.64 4.27
N GLU A 252 13.49 -11.28 3.55
CA GLU A 252 14.93 -11.15 3.76
C GLU A 252 15.48 -9.76 3.46
N ALA A 253 14.83 -9.00 2.56
CA ALA A 253 15.14 -7.60 2.32
C ALA A 253 14.84 -6.73 3.56
N GLY A 254 14.04 -7.23 4.51
CA GLY A 254 13.75 -6.57 5.77
C GLY A 254 12.36 -5.95 5.86
N ALA A 255 11.43 -6.27 4.95
CA ALA A 255 10.07 -5.74 5.06
C ALA A 255 9.42 -6.18 6.39
N ASP A 256 8.80 -5.25 7.12
CA ASP A 256 8.07 -5.54 8.37
C ASP A 256 6.64 -6.00 8.09
N CYS A 257 6.07 -5.52 6.99
CA CYS A 257 4.76 -5.90 6.48
C CYS A 257 4.82 -6.08 4.96
N ILE A 258 4.29 -7.20 4.45
CA ILE A 258 4.15 -7.45 3.02
C ILE A 258 2.67 -7.39 2.64
N SER A 259 2.35 -6.47 1.75
CA SER A 259 1.02 -6.36 1.12
C SER A 259 0.92 -7.35 -0.03
N ILE A 260 0.14 -8.40 0.18
CA ILE A 260 -0.10 -9.48 -0.79
C ILE A 260 -1.09 -9.00 -1.84
N ASP A 261 -0.72 -9.15 -3.11
CA ASP A 261 -1.54 -8.82 -4.27
C ASP A 261 -2.82 -9.69 -4.34
N ASN A 262 -3.92 -9.18 -4.91
CA ASN A 262 -5.20 -9.87 -4.95
C ASN A 262 -5.23 -11.18 -5.77
N ASP A 263 -4.25 -11.42 -6.64
CA ASP A 263 -4.14 -12.66 -7.41
C ASP A 263 -3.34 -13.75 -6.68
N ALA A 264 -2.73 -13.42 -5.54
CA ALA A 264 -1.97 -14.37 -4.75
C ALA A 264 -2.80 -15.04 -3.64
N SER A 265 -2.43 -16.27 -3.27
CA SER A 265 -3.01 -16.97 -2.13
C SER A 265 -2.46 -16.40 -0.82
N LEU A 266 -3.34 -15.78 -0.04
CA LEU A 266 -3.01 -15.24 1.28
C LEU A 266 -2.64 -16.37 2.26
N LEU A 267 -3.33 -17.51 2.21
CA LEU A 267 -3.00 -18.69 3.00
C LEU A 267 -1.61 -19.25 2.69
N GLU A 268 -1.23 -19.36 1.41
CA GLU A 268 0.11 -19.82 1.03
C GLU A 268 1.19 -18.83 1.48
N ALA A 269 0.93 -17.52 1.37
CA ALA A 269 1.84 -16.50 1.88
C ALA A 269 2.04 -16.65 3.39
N LYS A 270 0.97 -16.85 4.17
CA LYS A 270 1.05 -17.12 5.61
C LYS A 270 1.91 -18.33 5.92
N GLN A 271 1.66 -19.44 5.24
CA GLN A 271 2.42 -20.69 5.44
C GLN A 271 3.91 -20.51 5.12
N LYS A 272 4.24 -19.76 4.07
CA LYS A 272 5.63 -19.60 3.60
C LYS A 272 6.43 -18.58 4.39
N ILE A 273 5.86 -17.41 4.68
CA ILE A 273 6.59 -16.27 5.26
C ILE A 273 5.95 -15.66 6.51
N GLY A 274 4.80 -16.14 6.95
CA GLY A 274 4.06 -15.57 8.08
C GLY A 274 4.79 -15.55 9.41
N HIS A 275 5.74 -16.48 9.60
CA HIS A 275 6.63 -16.52 10.77
C HIS A 275 7.74 -15.45 10.72
N LYS A 276 8.01 -14.87 9.55
CA LYS A 276 9.03 -13.84 9.33
C LYS A 276 8.45 -12.44 9.32
N VAL A 277 7.25 -12.25 8.75
CA VAL A 277 6.71 -10.93 8.41
C VAL A 277 5.19 -10.82 8.60
N ARG A 278 4.72 -9.61 8.93
CA ARG A 278 3.29 -9.29 8.94
C ARG A 278 2.73 -9.37 7.53
N LEU A 279 1.50 -9.86 7.40
CA LEU A 279 0.80 -9.87 6.12
C LEU A 279 -0.29 -8.80 6.08
N MET A 280 -0.50 -8.24 4.89
CA MET A 280 -1.56 -7.28 4.62
C MET A 280 -2.25 -7.68 3.31
N GLY A 281 -3.58 -7.56 3.25
CA GLY A 281 -4.37 -7.88 2.05
C GLY A 281 -5.35 -9.04 2.25
N ASN A 282 -6.03 -9.54 1.23
CA ASN A 282 -5.94 -9.08 -0.16
C ASN A 282 -7.30 -9.06 -0.86
N VAL A 283 -8.31 -8.44 -0.24
CA VAL A 283 -9.64 -8.24 -0.83
C VAL A 283 -9.51 -7.60 -2.21
N LYS A 284 -10.19 -8.17 -3.22
CA LYS A 284 -10.03 -7.76 -4.62
C LYS A 284 -10.49 -6.32 -4.87
N PRO A 285 -9.61 -5.40 -5.31
CA PRO A 285 -9.96 -3.99 -5.46
C PRO A 285 -10.97 -3.75 -6.58
N SER A 286 -10.89 -4.48 -7.70
CA SER A 286 -11.79 -4.28 -8.83
C SER A 286 -13.06 -5.12 -8.72
N GLU A 287 -12.92 -6.44 -8.62
CA GLU A 287 -14.04 -7.39 -8.69
C GLU A 287 -14.94 -7.31 -7.46
N THR A 288 -14.37 -7.02 -6.29
CA THR A 288 -15.12 -6.99 -5.02
C THR A 288 -15.38 -5.56 -4.56
N MET A 289 -14.35 -4.72 -4.43
CA MET A 289 -14.54 -3.39 -3.85
C MET A 289 -15.27 -2.43 -4.81
N LEU A 290 -14.91 -2.40 -6.10
CA LEU A 290 -15.57 -1.54 -7.09
C LEU A 290 -16.88 -2.15 -7.62
N GLN A 291 -16.84 -3.40 -8.07
CA GLN A 291 -17.95 -4.02 -8.81
C GLN A 291 -18.92 -4.83 -7.94
N GLY A 292 -18.48 -5.23 -6.74
CA GLY A 292 -19.26 -6.07 -5.84
C GLY A 292 -20.30 -5.31 -5.03
N THR A 293 -21.15 -6.07 -4.33
CA THR A 293 -22.08 -5.53 -3.34
C THR A 293 -21.43 -5.43 -1.96
N VAL A 294 -22.08 -4.71 -1.04
CA VAL A 294 -21.73 -4.70 0.40
C VAL A 294 -21.59 -6.13 0.96
N SER A 295 -22.46 -7.06 0.54
CA SER A 295 -22.40 -8.46 0.98
C SER A 295 -21.14 -9.16 0.47
N ASP A 296 -20.77 -8.92 -0.79
CA ASP A 296 -19.57 -9.51 -1.39
C ASP A 296 -18.29 -9.03 -0.70
N VAL A 297 -18.23 -7.73 -0.37
CA VAL A 297 -17.12 -7.15 0.39
C VAL A 297 -16.98 -7.80 1.76
N LYS A 298 -18.08 -7.88 2.51
CA LYS A 298 -18.04 -8.47 3.86
C LYS A 298 -17.64 -9.95 3.83
N LYS A 299 -18.14 -10.71 2.85
CA LYS A 299 -17.73 -12.12 2.63
C LYS A 299 -16.24 -12.23 2.30
N ALA A 300 -15.71 -11.34 1.46
CA ALA A 300 -14.29 -11.34 1.11
C ALA A 300 -13.39 -10.98 2.31
N VAL A 301 -13.78 -10.01 3.13
CA VAL A 301 -13.07 -9.70 4.39
C VAL A 301 -13.05 -10.91 5.30
N PHE A 302 -14.21 -11.54 5.50
CA PHE A 302 -14.32 -12.74 6.32
C PHE A 302 -13.38 -13.86 5.85
N GLU A 303 -13.34 -14.12 4.55
CA GLU A 303 -12.46 -15.14 3.97
C GLU A 303 -10.98 -14.81 4.16
N CYS A 304 -10.58 -13.55 4.00
CA CYS A 304 -9.20 -13.14 4.25
C CYS A 304 -8.82 -13.28 5.74
N VAL A 305 -9.72 -12.88 6.65
CA VAL A 305 -9.54 -13.05 8.09
C VAL A 305 -9.41 -14.53 8.42
N ARG A 306 -10.29 -15.40 7.92
CA ARG A 306 -10.22 -16.87 8.10
C ARG A 306 -8.86 -17.44 7.71
N GLN A 307 -8.26 -16.94 6.63
CA GLN A 307 -6.98 -17.42 6.15
C GLN A 307 -5.79 -16.91 6.97
N ALA A 308 -5.86 -15.71 7.55
CA ALA A 308 -4.66 -14.99 8.01
C ALA A 308 -4.70 -14.33 9.40
N TYR A 309 -5.83 -14.31 10.11
CA TYR A 309 -5.93 -13.61 11.41
C TYR A 309 -4.91 -14.09 12.46
N ASP A 310 -4.52 -15.36 12.37
CA ASP A 310 -3.59 -16.08 13.22
C ASP A 310 -2.14 -16.03 12.70
N ASN A 311 -1.83 -15.16 11.73
CA ASN A 311 -0.47 -15.01 11.24
C ASN A 311 0.49 -14.67 12.40
N PRO A 312 1.60 -15.41 12.60
CA PRO A 312 2.44 -15.24 13.80
C PRO A 312 3.03 -13.84 14.01
N LYS A 313 3.21 -13.06 12.93
CA LYS A 313 3.69 -11.66 12.97
C LYS A 313 2.56 -10.63 12.83
N GLY A 314 1.32 -11.09 12.90
CA GLY A 314 0.10 -10.29 12.77
C GLY A 314 -0.39 -10.16 11.34
N TYR A 315 -1.61 -9.65 11.19
CA TYR A 315 -2.31 -9.54 9.94
C TYR A 315 -3.13 -8.24 9.88
N ILE A 316 -3.11 -7.57 8.73
CA ILE A 316 -3.89 -6.36 8.44
C ILE A 316 -4.85 -6.68 7.31
N VAL A 317 -6.14 -6.52 7.56
CA VAL A 317 -7.17 -6.64 6.52
C VAL A 317 -6.99 -5.48 5.55
N ALA A 318 -6.82 -5.76 4.26
CA ALA A 318 -6.63 -4.69 3.28
C ALA A 318 -7.11 -5.10 1.90
N SER A 319 -7.34 -4.10 1.04
CA SER A 319 -7.49 -4.36 -0.39
C SER A 319 -6.14 -4.83 -0.94
N GLY A 320 -6.15 -5.76 -1.91
CA GLY A 320 -4.92 -6.33 -2.47
C GLY A 320 -4.06 -5.33 -3.25
N CYS A 321 -4.65 -4.20 -3.65
CA CYS A 321 -3.98 -3.04 -4.23
C CYS A 321 -4.79 -1.78 -3.88
N SER A 322 -4.36 -0.62 -4.40
CA SER A 322 -5.10 0.63 -4.33
C SER A 322 -6.52 0.49 -4.87
N LEU A 323 -7.49 1.09 -4.19
CA LEU A 323 -8.87 1.10 -4.65
C LEU A 323 -9.00 1.90 -5.95
N PRO A 324 -9.82 1.43 -6.91
CA PRO A 324 -10.23 2.25 -8.04
C PRO A 324 -10.89 3.55 -7.56
N THR A 325 -10.68 4.64 -8.30
CA THR A 325 -11.15 5.98 -7.94
C THR A 325 -12.66 6.01 -7.64
N ASP A 326 -13.47 5.28 -8.42
CA ASP A 326 -14.93 5.28 -8.33
C ASP A 326 -15.49 4.15 -7.44
N THR A 327 -14.66 3.58 -6.57
CA THR A 327 -15.09 2.56 -5.58
C THR A 327 -16.25 3.12 -4.73
N PRO A 328 -17.42 2.45 -4.66
CA PRO A 328 -18.54 2.92 -3.86
C PRO A 328 -18.17 3.07 -2.38
N PHE A 329 -18.53 4.20 -1.77
CA PHE A 329 -18.26 4.45 -0.35
C PHE A 329 -18.95 3.42 0.57
N SER A 330 -20.12 2.91 0.15
CA SER A 330 -20.80 1.81 0.84
C SER A 330 -19.92 0.56 0.96
N ASN A 331 -19.08 0.28 -0.03
CA ASN A 331 -18.19 -0.87 -0.03
C ASN A 331 -16.96 -0.64 0.86
N ILE A 332 -16.46 0.60 0.93
CA ILE A 332 -15.40 0.97 1.88
C ILE A 332 -15.93 0.85 3.32
N HIS A 333 -17.13 1.37 3.60
CA HIS A 333 -17.81 1.18 4.88
C HIS A 333 -18.04 -0.30 5.20
N ALA A 334 -18.49 -1.10 4.23
CA ALA A 334 -18.72 -2.53 4.42
C ALA A 334 -17.45 -3.26 4.88
N MET A 335 -16.29 -2.90 4.32
CA MET A 335 -15.00 -3.46 4.73
C MET A 335 -14.65 -3.11 6.18
N MET A 336 -14.84 -1.84 6.56
CA MET A 336 -14.61 -1.37 7.93
C MET A 336 -15.61 -1.96 8.93
N ASP A 337 -16.87 -2.11 8.53
CA ASP A 337 -17.91 -2.70 9.38
C ASP A 337 -17.69 -4.20 9.58
N ALA A 338 -17.21 -4.92 8.55
CA ALA A 338 -16.89 -6.33 8.68
C ALA A 338 -15.84 -6.60 9.76
N VAL A 339 -14.75 -5.82 9.81
CA VAL A 339 -13.72 -6.01 10.85
C VAL A 339 -14.23 -5.66 12.25
N ARG A 340 -15.15 -4.68 12.36
CA ARG A 340 -15.81 -4.34 13.63
C ARG A 340 -16.76 -5.43 14.11
N GLU A 341 -17.51 -6.03 13.19
CA GLU A 341 -18.44 -7.13 13.47
C GLU A 341 -17.71 -8.41 13.89
N ILE A 342 -16.54 -8.69 13.29
CA ILE A 342 -15.71 -9.84 13.64
C ILE A 342 -15.05 -9.67 15.02
N GLY A 343 -14.57 -8.46 15.35
CA GLY A 343 -13.81 -8.19 16.57
C GLY A 343 -12.43 -8.84 16.60
N TYR A 344 -11.78 -8.86 17.77
CA TYR A 344 -10.54 -9.61 18.00
C TYR A 344 -10.37 -10.07 19.47
N PRO A 345 -9.93 -11.31 19.75
CA PRO A 345 -9.79 -12.40 18.77
C PRO A 345 -11.15 -12.66 18.11
N PRO A 346 -11.19 -13.10 16.84
CA PRO A 346 -12.45 -13.34 16.17
C PRO A 346 -13.30 -14.35 16.96
N ASN A 347 -14.60 -14.08 17.06
CA ASN A 347 -15.53 -15.00 17.72
C ASN A 347 -15.69 -16.28 16.88
N GLU A 348 -15.32 -17.45 17.43
CA GLU A 348 -15.41 -18.74 16.74
C GLU A 348 -16.85 -19.12 16.34
N ASP A 349 -17.86 -18.76 17.14
CA ASP A 349 -19.26 -19.02 16.83
C ASP A 349 -19.72 -18.17 15.65
N LEU A 350 -19.26 -16.91 15.59
CA LEU A 350 -19.51 -15.99 14.48
C LEU A 350 -18.82 -16.50 13.20
N PHE A 351 -17.60 -17.03 13.33
CA PHE A 351 -16.87 -17.71 12.26
C PHE A 351 -17.64 -18.91 11.70
N ASN A 352 -18.08 -19.82 12.57
CA ASN A 352 -18.83 -21.01 12.16
C ASN A 352 -20.18 -20.62 11.53
N TYR A 353 -20.90 -19.67 12.11
CA TYR A 353 -22.18 -19.20 11.58
C TYR A 353 -22.07 -18.61 10.17
N MET A 354 -21.05 -17.76 9.93
CA MET A 354 -20.81 -17.16 8.62
C MET A 354 -20.41 -18.20 7.56
N ILE A 355 -19.68 -19.26 7.95
CA ILE A 355 -19.35 -20.40 7.06
C ILE A 355 -20.60 -21.17 6.65
N TYR A 356 -21.53 -21.44 7.57
CA TYR A 356 -22.64 -22.34 7.33
C TYR A 356 -23.92 -21.70 6.77
N LYS A 357 -24.12 -20.37 6.92
CA LYS A 357 -25.37 -19.71 6.47
C LYS A 357 -25.23 -18.49 5.56
N GLY A 358 -24.00 -18.00 5.31
CA GLY A 358 -23.76 -16.95 4.32
C GLY A 358 -24.53 -15.64 4.53
N HIS A 359 -25.05 -15.39 5.74
CA HIS A 359 -25.79 -14.20 6.13
C HIS A 359 -25.19 -13.60 7.41
N PHE A 360 -25.18 -12.28 7.49
CA PHE A 360 -24.95 -11.56 8.75
C PHE A 360 -26.22 -11.67 9.59
N PRO A 361 -26.13 -12.04 10.88
CA PRO A 361 -27.29 -11.89 11.75
C PRO A 361 -27.61 -10.40 11.81
N SER A 362 -28.84 -10.04 11.48
CA SER A 362 -29.30 -8.67 11.70
C SER A 362 -29.31 -8.43 13.22
N GLN A 363 -29.02 -7.22 13.69
CA GLN A 363 -29.14 -6.85 15.12
C GLN A 363 -30.59 -6.93 15.66
N TYR A 364 -31.47 -7.71 15.03
CA TYR A 364 -32.84 -7.99 15.41
C TYR A 364 -33.15 -9.49 15.55
N ASP A 365 -32.20 -10.41 15.36
CA ASP A 365 -32.39 -11.82 15.73
C ASP A 365 -32.10 -12.04 17.23
N SER A 366 -32.67 -11.18 18.08
CA SER A 366 -32.82 -11.48 19.50
C SER A 366 -34.03 -12.41 19.68
N TYR A 367 -33.88 -13.38 20.58
CA TYR A 367 -34.88 -14.35 21.04
C TYR A 367 -35.05 -15.59 20.17
N CYS A 368 -34.20 -16.59 20.39
CA CYS A 368 -34.70 -17.95 20.57
C CYS A 368 -33.68 -18.84 21.30
N SER A 369 -34.19 -19.50 22.35
CA SER A 369 -33.63 -20.63 23.09
C SER A 369 -32.74 -20.36 24.31
N ASP A 370 -33.27 -19.62 25.28
CA ASP A 370 -33.33 -20.20 26.63
C ASP A 370 -34.48 -21.23 26.65
N TYR A 371 -34.27 -22.38 27.30
CA TYR A 371 -35.18 -23.52 27.54
C TYR A 371 -35.37 -24.55 26.40
N ILE A 372 -34.55 -25.62 26.40
CA ILE A 372 -34.83 -27.00 26.88
C ILE A 372 -33.68 -27.92 26.46
#